data_AF-A0A847FKV6-F1
#
_entry.id   AF-A0A847FKV6-F1
#
_cell.length_a   1.000
_cell.length_b   1.000
_cell.length_c   1.000
_cell.angle_alpha   90.00
_cell.angle_beta   90.00
_cell.angle_gamma   90.00
#
_symmetry.space_group_name_H-M   'P 1'
#
loop_
_entity.id
_entity.type
_entity.pdbx_description
1 polymer ?
#
loop_
_entity_poly.entity_id
_entity_poly.type
_entity_poly.pdbx_seq_one_letter_code
_entity_poly.pdbx_strand_id
1 'polypeptide(L)'
;MTLQEFDDSTGPELARLAADGYVGLTASPTRDTALEYFPLLEGWDRIQICNSHDCLRSRAELAAASGPEYEALGYGPERLGGVPPEEKYNLPWATETARAIADEWDTRLMLSYSTTQLHQEAEERGFGWDNPGAVVGMLAPYGDLWLIQAADEYNDPYSNPDHPGSILSQRHFAPGPEWRAEVEKWVTWIQEANPEIEIWIQLALHRIPAGAPPWEDNYPSATLALEYREWLVNPELGPPLVDGVFISSIYSWPIDPVVADEELEKAFRLACEGDLPDRPGDAKPQGSTVQPDVSGDAQLEDSPVLPARSSGKTQAALTQSGGISLVEEGWTDDLSVDGITVLPGYYYRLYENSSYPCGAEGHHQFMVLDSSPNPDVKKHLFAKFLGGAVGFWYYDAASNRVYYPQENAVGLLNESLNRNWMFRTSVSEEYADGVTRMIRESGQFRILVPSYCSHDFYHGTGECDETDGFCRSGYLAAMEAVDHVQA
;
A
#
# COMPACT_ATOMS: atom_id res chain seq x y z
N MET A 1 -1.64 1.45 4.77
CA MET A 1 -3.01 1.19 5.20
C MET A 1 -3.38 2.18 6.30
N THR A 2 -4.18 3.18 5.95
CA THR A 2 -4.84 4.11 6.87
C THR A 2 -6.09 3.46 7.48
N LEU A 3 -6.67 4.06 8.52
CA LEU A 3 -7.94 3.62 9.10
C LEU A 3 -9.05 3.60 8.04
N GLN A 4 -9.13 4.67 7.24
CA GLN A 4 -10.07 4.80 6.12
C GLN A 4 -9.88 3.68 5.08
N GLU A 5 -8.64 3.33 4.73
CA GLU A 5 -8.36 2.23 3.78
C GLU A 5 -8.73 0.86 4.34
N PHE A 6 -8.73 0.66 5.67
CA PHE A 6 -9.17 -0.59 6.31
C PHE A 6 -10.69 -0.66 6.48
N ASP A 7 -11.33 0.47 6.82
CA ASP A 7 -12.78 0.64 6.91
C ASP A 7 -13.46 0.44 5.56
N ASP A 8 -12.82 0.92 4.49
CA ASP A 8 -13.31 0.80 3.11
C ASP A 8 -12.95 -0.56 2.46
N SER A 9 -12.30 -1.51 3.17
CA SER A 9 -11.78 -2.74 2.54
C SER A 9 -11.94 -4.08 3.27
N THR A 10 -11.95 -4.22 4.60
CA THR A 10 -12.01 -5.58 5.21
C THR A 10 -12.50 -5.62 6.67
N GLY A 11 -12.32 -4.55 7.43
CA GLY A 11 -12.65 -4.50 8.86
C GLY A 11 -14.11 -4.86 9.21
N PRO A 12 -15.10 -4.21 8.58
CA PRO A 12 -16.51 -4.48 8.84
C PRO A 12 -16.91 -5.94 8.53
N GLU A 13 -16.31 -6.52 7.50
CA GLU A 13 -16.59 -7.90 7.09
C GLU A 13 -15.99 -8.92 8.06
N LEU A 14 -14.76 -8.70 8.53
CA LEU A 14 -14.17 -9.53 9.59
C LEU A 14 -15.00 -9.46 10.89
N ALA A 15 -15.47 -8.27 11.27
CA ALA A 15 -16.35 -8.11 12.44
C ALA A 15 -17.67 -8.87 12.26
N ARG A 16 -18.23 -8.89 11.04
CA ARG A 16 -19.43 -9.67 10.74
C ARG A 16 -19.17 -11.17 10.83
N LEU A 17 -18.06 -11.65 10.27
CA LEU A 17 -17.64 -13.06 10.39
C LEU A 17 -17.44 -13.46 11.86
N ALA A 18 -16.77 -12.64 12.66
CA ALA A 18 -16.64 -12.89 14.09
C ALA A 18 -18.01 -12.97 14.80
N ALA A 19 -18.94 -12.05 14.47
CA ALA A 19 -20.30 -12.07 15.00
C ALA A 19 -21.11 -13.32 14.58
N ASP A 20 -20.81 -13.88 13.40
CA ASP A 20 -21.38 -15.13 12.90
C ASP A 20 -20.72 -16.39 13.54
N GLY A 21 -19.73 -16.20 14.41
CA GLY A 21 -19.08 -17.26 15.20
C GLY A 21 -17.81 -17.85 14.58
N TYR A 22 -17.30 -17.24 13.51
CA TYR A 22 -16.01 -17.62 12.93
C TYR A 22 -14.86 -17.15 13.81
N VAL A 23 -13.73 -17.87 13.74
CA VAL A 23 -12.46 -17.53 14.41
C VAL A 23 -11.33 -17.50 13.38
N GLY A 24 -10.29 -16.73 13.65
CA GLY A 24 -9.14 -16.61 12.75
C GLY A 24 -8.01 -15.79 13.36
N LEU A 25 -6.99 -15.54 12.54
CA LEU A 25 -5.91 -14.61 12.86
C LEU A 25 -6.10 -13.33 12.08
N THR A 26 -6.00 -12.20 12.76
CA THR A 26 -6.02 -10.86 12.17
C THR A 26 -4.79 -10.09 12.60
N ALA A 27 -4.37 -9.15 11.76
CA ALA A 27 -3.22 -8.33 12.07
C ALA A 27 -3.46 -6.88 11.70
N SER A 28 -3.03 -5.98 12.59
CA SER A 28 -3.18 -4.54 12.39
C SER A 28 -1.81 -3.86 12.33
N PRO A 29 -1.53 -3.09 11.26
CA PRO A 29 -0.32 -2.28 11.18
C PRO A 29 -0.47 -0.93 11.90
N THR A 30 -1.70 -0.52 12.28
CA THR A 30 -1.95 0.77 12.94
C THR A 30 -2.66 0.62 14.28
N ARG A 31 -2.37 1.55 15.20
CA ARG A 31 -3.05 1.61 16.50
C ARG A 31 -4.54 1.84 16.33
N ASP A 32 -4.92 2.81 15.49
CA ASP A 32 -6.32 3.24 15.42
C ASP A 32 -7.19 2.13 14.86
N THR A 33 -6.69 1.40 13.86
CA THR A 33 -7.35 0.17 13.36
C THR A 33 -7.44 -0.91 14.42
N ALA A 34 -6.38 -1.12 15.23
CA ALA A 34 -6.44 -2.10 16.30
C ALA A 34 -7.48 -1.71 17.37
N LEU A 35 -7.50 -0.45 17.79
CA LEU A 35 -8.45 0.07 18.79
C LEU A 35 -9.91 -0.08 18.36
N GLU A 36 -10.19 0.12 17.08
CA GLU A 36 -11.53 0.04 16.55
C GLU A 36 -12.00 -1.41 16.40
N TYR A 37 -11.16 -2.29 15.85
CA TYR A 37 -11.61 -3.61 15.39
C TYR A 37 -11.25 -4.76 16.33
N PHE A 38 -10.16 -4.72 17.08
CA PHE A 38 -9.80 -5.83 17.98
C PHE A 38 -10.87 -6.12 19.04
N PRO A 39 -11.61 -5.13 19.57
CA PRO A 39 -12.75 -5.41 20.46
C PRO A 39 -13.91 -6.14 19.77
N LEU A 40 -14.04 -6.03 18.44
CA LEU A 40 -15.08 -6.71 17.66
C LEU A 40 -14.69 -8.14 17.25
N LEU A 41 -13.41 -8.50 17.43
CA LEU A 41 -12.81 -9.76 17.02
C LEU A 41 -12.38 -10.57 18.26
N GLU A 42 -13.16 -10.50 19.35
CA GLU A 42 -12.89 -11.29 20.56
C GLU A 42 -12.90 -12.80 20.21
N GLY A 43 -11.85 -13.52 20.64
CA GLY A 43 -11.65 -14.94 20.32
C GLY A 43 -10.86 -15.22 19.04
N TRP A 44 -10.45 -14.19 18.31
CA TRP A 44 -9.47 -14.28 17.22
C TRP A 44 -8.05 -14.05 17.76
N ASP A 45 -7.04 -14.58 17.08
CA ASP A 45 -5.64 -14.20 17.32
C ASP A 45 -5.39 -12.82 16.70
N ARG A 46 -5.21 -11.80 17.53
CA ARG A 46 -5.07 -10.40 17.11
C ARG A 46 -3.61 -9.98 17.28
N ILE A 47 -2.98 -9.62 16.16
CA ILE A 47 -1.54 -9.35 16.11
C ILE A 47 -1.29 -7.88 15.81
N GLN A 48 -0.45 -7.22 16.62
CA GLN A 48 0.03 -5.87 16.28
C GLN A 48 1.34 -5.97 15.51
N ILE A 49 1.30 -5.69 14.20
CA ILE A 49 2.48 -5.80 13.33
C ILE A 49 3.29 -4.51 13.33
N CYS A 50 4.60 -4.66 13.43
CA CYS A 50 5.58 -3.60 13.34
C CYS A 50 6.80 -4.04 12.53
N ASN A 51 7.40 -3.07 11.83
CA ASN A 51 8.63 -3.24 11.07
C ASN A 51 9.88 -2.66 11.76
N SER A 52 9.73 -2.07 12.95
CA SER A 52 10.85 -1.55 13.74
C SER A 52 10.67 -1.82 15.24
N HIS A 53 11.78 -1.83 15.99
CA HIS A 53 11.77 -1.96 17.46
C HIS A 53 11.03 -0.81 18.13
N ASP A 54 11.22 0.41 17.65
CA ASP A 54 10.52 1.59 18.18
C ASP A 54 9.00 1.47 18.00
N CYS A 55 8.56 0.94 16.84
CA CYS A 55 7.15 0.64 16.62
C CYS A 55 6.68 -0.43 17.61
N LEU A 56 7.41 -1.54 17.78
CA LEU A 56 7.03 -2.62 18.71
C LEU A 56 6.84 -2.09 20.13
N ARG A 57 7.83 -1.35 20.66
CA ARG A 57 7.75 -0.73 22.00
C ARG A 57 6.54 0.19 22.10
N SER A 58 6.36 1.07 21.12
CA SER A 58 5.23 2.00 21.11
C SER A 58 3.88 1.28 21.12
N ARG A 59 3.70 0.21 20.33
CA ARG A 59 2.46 -0.59 20.32
C ARG A 59 2.20 -1.22 21.68
N ALA A 60 3.23 -1.83 22.24
CA ALA A 60 3.15 -2.58 23.46
C ALA A 60 2.88 -1.64 24.67
N GLU A 61 3.57 -0.50 24.77
CA GLU A 61 3.34 0.52 25.80
C GLU A 61 1.92 1.11 25.75
N LEU A 62 1.45 1.42 24.54
CA LEU A 62 0.12 1.99 24.35
C LEU A 62 -0.99 0.99 24.68
N ALA A 63 -0.78 -0.28 24.34
CA ALA A 63 -1.71 -1.33 24.71
C ALA A 63 -1.83 -1.49 26.22
N ALA A 64 -0.70 -1.47 26.94
CA ALA A 64 -0.68 -1.52 28.40
C ALA A 64 -1.36 -0.32 29.08
N ALA A 65 -1.31 0.87 28.46
CA ALA A 65 -1.87 2.09 29.04
C ALA A 65 -3.40 2.19 28.90
N SER A 66 -3.95 1.87 27.73
CA SER A 66 -5.38 2.03 27.43
C SER A 66 -5.83 1.37 26.12
N GLY A 67 -5.06 0.41 25.59
CA GLY A 67 -5.28 -0.12 24.25
C GLY A 67 -6.12 -1.39 24.19
N PRO A 68 -6.29 -1.97 22.99
CA PRO A 68 -7.04 -3.19 22.79
C PRO A 68 -6.24 -4.40 23.30
N GLU A 69 -6.93 -5.45 23.74
CA GLU A 69 -6.30 -6.75 23.97
C GLU A 69 -5.78 -7.33 22.66
N TYR A 70 -4.64 -8.01 22.72
CA TYR A 70 -3.96 -8.62 21.58
C TYR A 70 -3.14 -9.83 22.05
N GLU A 71 -2.92 -10.78 21.15
CA GLU A 71 -2.33 -12.08 21.46
C GLU A 71 -0.82 -12.11 21.20
N ALA A 72 -0.32 -11.32 20.25
CA ALA A 72 1.11 -11.23 19.95
C ALA A 72 1.52 -9.89 19.34
N LEU A 73 2.81 -9.57 19.48
CA LEU A 73 3.49 -8.59 18.64
C LEU A 73 4.03 -9.27 17.39
N GLY A 74 3.77 -8.71 16.21
CA GLY A 74 4.33 -9.16 14.94
C GLY A 74 5.57 -8.36 14.56
N TYR A 75 6.68 -9.04 14.30
CA TYR A 75 7.93 -8.43 13.85
C TYR A 75 8.40 -9.01 12.53
N GLY A 76 8.57 -8.11 11.57
CA GLY A 76 9.12 -8.40 10.25
C GLY A 76 9.74 -7.12 9.71
N PRO A 77 11.01 -6.82 10.03
CA PRO A 77 11.69 -5.63 9.54
C PRO A 77 11.98 -5.80 8.07
N GLU A 78 10.99 -5.60 7.20
CA GLU A 78 11.24 -5.56 5.77
C GLU A 78 12.31 -4.49 5.47
N ARG A 79 13.09 -4.67 4.40
CA ARG A 79 14.12 -3.69 3.96
C ARG A 79 13.50 -2.41 3.35
N LEU A 80 12.46 -1.88 3.99
CA LEU A 80 11.67 -0.72 3.61
C LEU A 80 12.28 0.59 4.13
N GLY A 81 11.87 1.72 3.53
CA GLY A 81 12.16 3.05 4.08
C GLY A 81 11.60 3.20 5.51
N GLY A 82 12.37 3.81 6.42
CA GLY A 82 11.93 4.06 7.81
C GLY A 82 12.39 3.03 8.85
N VAL A 83 12.86 1.85 8.45
CA VAL A 83 13.48 0.89 9.38
C VAL A 83 14.97 1.22 9.56
N PRO A 84 15.51 1.25 10.80
CA PRO A 84 16.93 1.52 11.05
C PRO A 84 17.86 0.51 10.34
N PRO A 85 19.04 0.93 9.84
CA PRO A 85 19.98 0.03 9.15
C PRO A 85 20.39 -1.19 9.97
N GLU A 86 20.59 -1.02 11.27
CA GLU A 86 20.94 -2.09 12.20
C GLU A 86 19.86 -3.18 12.28
N GLU A 87 18.58 -2.81 12.16
CA GLU A 87 17.46 -3.75 12.13
C GLU A 87 17.36 -4.47 10.78
N LYS A 88 17.67 -3.76 9.68
CA LYS A 88 17.59 -4.29 8.30
C LYS A 88 18.66 -5.32 7.96
N TYR A 89 19.88 -5.08 8.42
CA TYR A 89 21.09 -5.79 7.97
C TYR A 89 21.73 -6.65 9.05
N ASN A 90 21.05 -6.82 10.18
CA ASN A 90 21.47 -7.75 11.22
C ASN A 90 20.26 -8.44 11.85
N LEU A 91 19.61 -9.31 11.08
CA LEU A 91 18.37 -9.96 11.49
C LEU A 91 18.47 -10.72 12.83
N PRO A 92 19.55 -11.46 13.15
CA PRO A 92 19.67 -12.13 14.44
C PRO A 92 19.60 -11.18 15.63
N TRP A 93 20.37 -10.08 15.60
CA TRP A 93 20.33 -9.05 16.64
C TRP A 93 18.95 -8.38 16.69
N ALA A 94 18.39 -8.09 15.53
CA ALA A 94 17.09 -7.45 15.42
C ALA A 94 15.99 -8.33 16.02
N THR A 95 16.03 -9.64 15.77
CA THR A 95 15.06 -10.62 16.28
C THR A 95 15.22 -10.83 17.78
N GLU A 96 16.45 -10.96 18.28
CA GLU A 96 16.75 -11.05 19.71
C GLU A 96 16.24 -9.83 20.47
N THR A 97 16.42 -8.64 19.89
CA THR A 97 15.93 -7.39 20.48
C THR A 97 14.40 -7.32 20.45
N ALA A 98 13.75 -7.77 19.37
CA ALA A 98 12.29 -7.87 19.31
C ALA A 98 11.72 -8.85 20.36
N ARG A 99 12.40 -9.98 20.61
CA ARG A 99 12.06 -10.92 21.70
C ARG A 99 12.16 -10.25 23.05
N ALA A 100 13.25 -9.52 23.31
CA ALA A 100 13.42 -8.81 24.57
C ALA A 100 12.31 -7.77 24.80
N ILE A 101 11.80 -7.13 23.74
CA ILE A 101 10.66 -6.21 23.83
C ILE A 101 9.36 -6.97 24.16
N ALA A 102 9.11 -8.10 23.50
CA ALA A 102 7.93 -8.93 23.78
C ALA A 102 7.97 -9.51 25.21
N ASP A 103 9.13 -9.95 25.70
CA ASP A 103 9.33 -10.40 27.08
C ASP A 103 9.07 -9.29 28.10
N GLU A 104 9.42 -8.05 27.77
CA GLU A 104 9.22 -6.90 28.65
C GLU A 104 7.74 -6.86 29.09
N TRP A 105 6.82 -6.99 28.13
CA TRP A 105 5.37 -6.88 28.35
C TRP A 105 4.64 -8.23 28.40
N ASP A 106 5.35 -9.34 28.65
CA ASP A 106 4.75 -10.68 28.80
C ASP A 106 3.82 -11.07 27.63
N THR A 107 4.26 -10.81 26.40
CA THR A 107 3.48 -11.08 25.18
C THR A 107 4.23 -12.03 24.24
N ARG A 108 3.47 -12.68 23.35
CA ARG A 108 4.02 -13.56 22.32
C ARG A 108 4.70 -12.72 21.22
N LEU A 109 5.72 -13.27 20.59
CA LEU A 109 6.36 -12.70 19.41
C LEU A 109 6.06 -13.56 18.17
N MET A 110 5.40 -12.98 17.19
CA MET A 110 5.24 -13.53 15.85
C MET A 110 6.34 -13.00 14.94
N LEU A 111 7.09 -13.89 14.29
CA LEU A 111 8.09 -13.56 13.28
C LEU A 111 7.47 -13.62 11.88
N SER A 112 7.63 -12.58 11.06
CA SER A 112 7.04 -12.49 9.72
C SER A 112 8.01 -11.86 8.72
N TYR A 113 9.09 -12.56 8.42
CA TYR A 113 10.07 -12.13 7.42
C TYR A 113 9.63 -12.53 6.01
N SER A 114 9.84 -11.63 5.03
CA SER A 114 9.78 -12.05 3.63
C SER A 114 10.87 -13.08 3.35
N THR A 115 10.56 -14.13 2.60
CA THR A 115 11.57 -15.16 2.30
C THR A 115 12.73 -14.56 1.50
N THR A 116 12.46 -13.63 0.57
CA THR A 116 13.49 -12.89 -0.19
C THR A 116 14.52 -12.26 0.73
N GLN A 117 14.07 -11.65 1.84
CA GLN A 117 14.98 -11.08 2.83
C GLN A 117 15.82 -12.15 3.54
N LEU A 118 15.24 -13.31 3.86
CA LEU A 118 15.97 -14.43 4.46
C LEU A 118 17.03 -15.00 3.49
N HIS A 119 16.70 -15.08 2.20
CA HIS A 119 17.65 -15.46 1.15
C HIS A 119 18.79 -14.44 1.00
N GLN A 120 18.48 -13.14 1.01
CA GLN A 120 19.50 -12.07 0.99
C GLN A 120 20.43 -12.13 2.20
N GLU A 121 19.87 -12.30 3.41
CA GLU A 121 20.65 -12.44 4.63
C GLU A 121 21.56 -13.68 4.57
N ALA A 122 21.08 -14.78 3.98
CA ALA A 122 21.85 -16.01 3.84
C ALA A 122 23.04 -15.83 2.89
N GLU A 123 22.82 -15.14 1.77
CA GLU A 123 23.89 -14.78 0.84
C GLU A 123 24.93 -13.85 1.49
N GLU A 124 24.50 -12.78 2.15
CA GLU A 124 25.37 -11.80 2.80
C GLU A 124 26.21 -12.43 3.92
N ARG A 125 25.71 -13.48 4.57
CA ARG A 125 26.43 -14.26 5.60
C ARG A 125 27.28 -15.39 5.04
N GLY A 126 27.26 -15.63 3.73
CA GLY A 126 28.05 -16.66 3.06
C GLY A 126 27.48 -18.08 3.14
N PHE A 127 26.20 -18.24 3.50
CA PHE A 127 25.50 -19.54 3.43
C PHE A 127 25.03 -19.88 2.00
N GLY A 128 24.93 -18.85 1.16
CA GLY A 128 24.45 -18.95 -0.22
C GLY A 128 22.95 -18.69 -0.32
N TRP A 129 22.53 -18.14 -1.46
CA TRP A 129 21.14 -17.77 -1.73
C TRP A 129 20.18 -18.94 -1.51
N ASP A 130 20.46 -20.12 -2.07
CA ASP A 130 19.55 -21.28 -2.02
C ASP A 130 19.43 -21.97 -0.64
N ASN A 131 20.05 -21.41 0.42
CA ASN A 131 20.06 -22.03 1.74
C ASN A 131 19.74 -21.04 2.88
N PRO A 132 18.51 -20.49 2.92
CA PRO A 132 18.08 -19.60 4.00
C PRO A 132 17.87 -20.34 5.33
N GLY A 133 17.85 -21.68 5.35
CA GLY A 133 17.66 -22.48 6.55
C GLY A 133 18.66 -22.16 7.68
N ALA A 134 19.90 -21.81 7.33
CA ALA A 134 20.88 -21.36 8.32
C ALA A 134 20.51 -20.04 9.00
N VAL A 135 19.90 -19.11 8.27
CA VAL A 135 19.38 -17.84 8.83
C VAL A 135 18.13 -18.14 9.66
N VAL A 136 17.18 -18.91 9.12
CA VAL A 136 15.97 -19.33 9.85
C VAL A 136 16.34 -19.94 11.20
N GLY A 137 17.34 -20.82 11.24
CA GLY A 137 17.81 -21.43 12.48
C GLY A 137 18.42 -20.46 13.50
N MET A 138 18.85 -19.26 13.08
CA MET A 138 19.26 -18.19 13.98
C MET A 138 18.09 -17.38 14.53
N LEU A 139 16.98 -17.28 13.79
CA LEU A 139 15.85 -16.40 14.13
C LEU A 139 14.75 -17.14 14.89
N ALA A 140 14.43 -18.38 14.49
CA ALA A 140 13.30 -19.16 15.01
C ALA A 140 13.32 -19.38 16.55
N PRO A 141 14.48 -19.51 17.22
CA PRO A 141 14.51 -19.63 18.69
C PRO A 141 13.92 -18.43 19.45
N TYR A 142 13.74 -17.29 18.79
CA TYR A 142 13.21 -16.07 19.39
C TYR A 142 11.69 -15.88 19.17
N GLY A 143 11.07 -16.67 18.30
CA GLY A 143 9.64 -16.57 18.00
C GLY A 143 8.78 -17.54 18.82
N ASP A 144 7.56 -17.13 19.15
CA ASP A 144 6.49 -18.01 19.63
C ASP A 144 5.57 -18.44 18.48
N LEU A 145 5.47 -17.59 17.45
CA LEU A 145 4.83 -17.90 16.18
C LEU A 145 5.74 -17.51 15.02
N TRP A 146 5.63 -18.24 13.91
CA TRP A 146 6.24 -17.87 12.63
C TRP A 146 5.17 -17.79 11.55
N LEU A 147 5.05 -16.65 10.90
CA LEU A 147 4.21 -16.47 9.71
C LEU A 147 5.07 -16.55 8.45
N ILE A 148 4.97 -17.66 7.72
CA ILE A 148 5.61 -17.88 6.43
C ILE A 148 4.86 -17.05 5.37
N GLN A 149 5.53 -16.10 4.72
CA GLN A 149 4.92 -15.22 3.72
C GLN A 149 5.00 -15.82 2.30
N ALA A 150 4.04 -16.67 1.91
CA ALA A 150 4.09 -17.36 0.62
C ALA A 150 3.18 -16.74 -0.48
N ALA A 151 2.46 -15.66 -0.14
CA ALA A 151 1.44 -15.03 -0.97
C ALA A 151 1.99 -14.27 -2.19
N ASP A 152 3.06 -13.51 -2.00
CA ASP A 152 3.66 -12.71 -3.07
C ASP A 152 5.15 -12.48 -2.79
N GLU A 153 6.01 -13.15 -3.54
CA GLU A 153 7.43 -12.98 -3.38
C GLU A 153 8.01 -12.26 -4.58
N TYR A 154 8.64 -11.12 -4.29
CA TYR A 154 9.25 -10.19 -5.26
C TYR A 154 10.48 -10.74 -5.98
N ASN A 155 10.78 -12.04 -5.89
CA ASN A 155 11.87 -12.64 -6.65
C ASN A 155 11.36 -13.05 -8.03
N ASP A 156 11.27 -12.06 -8.91
CA ASP A 156 11.07 -12.28 -10.33
C ASP A 156 12.41 -12.08 -11.07
N PRO A 157 12.67 -12.81 -12.18
CA PRO A 157 13.94 -12.68 -12.90
C PRO A 157 14.22 -11.28 -13.48
N TYR A 158 13.23 -10.39 -13.55
CA TYR A 158 13.40 -8.99 -13.96
C TYR A 158 13.82 -8.10 -12.78
N SER A 159 13.32 -8.36 -11.57
CA SER A 159 13.66 -7.63 -10.34
C SER A 159 14.96 -8.12 -9.69
N ASN A 160 15.29 -9.41 -9.84
CA ASN A 160 16.50 -10.02 -9.31
C ASN A 160 17.15 -10.97 -10.34
N PRO A 161 17.82 -10.42 -11.38
CA PRO A 161 18.38 -11.21 -12.47
C PRO A 161 19.54 -12.13 -12.04
N ASP A 162 20.18 -11.83 -10.91
CA ASP A 162 21.31 -12.61 -10.40
C ASP A 162 20.86 -13.93 -9.73
N HIS A 163 19.59 -13.98 -9.27
CA HIS A 163 18.99 -15.16 -8.65
C HIS A 163 17.63 -15.50 -9.27
N PRO A 164 17.60 -16.01 -10.51
CA PRO A 164 16.36 -16.31 -11.24
C PRO A 164 15.62 -17.54 -10.71
N GLY A 165 16.11 -18.16 -9.62
CA GLY A 165 15.52 -19.34 -9.01
C GLY A 165 14.17 -19.05 -8.39
N SER A 166 13.24 -20.00 -8.52
CA SER A 166 11.97 -19.95 -7.81
C SER A 166 12.20 -20.14 -6.31
N ILE A 167 11.76 -19.17 -5.53
CA ILE A 167 11.63 -19.25 -4.05
C ILE A 167 10.17 -19.58 -3.69
N LEU A 168 9.87 -19.85 -2.41
CA LEU A 168 8.56 -20.29 -1.91
C LEU A 168 7.45 -19.27 -2.23
N SER A 169 6.92 -19.31 -3.44
CA SER A 169 5.85 -18.41 -3.84
C SER A 169 4.71 -19.20 -4.44
N GLN A 170 3.50 -18.81 -4.04
CA GLN A 170 2.30 -19.12 -4.79
C GLN A 170 2.54 -18.81 -6.29
N ARG A 171 3.24 -17.73 -6.65
CA ARG A 171 3.51 -17.38 -8.06
C ARG A 171 4.27 -18.42 -8.88
N HIS A 172 5.04 -19.29 -8.22
CA HIS A 172 5.91 -20.26 -8.87
C HIS A 172 5.39 -21.70 -8.77
N PHE A 173 4.67 -22.02 -7.69
CA PHE A 173 4.24 -23.38 -7.39
C PHE A 173 2.72 -23.48 -7.32
N ALA A 174 2.12 -24.19 -8.28
CA ALA A 174 0.69 -24.53 -8.26
C ALA A 174 0.33 -25.44 -7.06
N PRO A 175 -0.94 -25.53 -6.62
CA PRO A 175 -1.33 -26.46 -5.57
C PRO A 175 -0.97 -27.90 -5.98
N GLY A 176 -0.18 -28.58 -5.16
CA GLY A 176 0.36 -29.87 -5.54
C GLY A 176 1.46 -30.39 -4.63
N PRO A 177 2.03 -31.56 -4.98
CA PRO A 177 3.14 -32.15 -4.23
C PRO A 177 4.39 -31.25 -4.17
N GLU A 178 4.66 -30.48 -5.24
CA GLU A 178 5.81 -29.57 -5.29
C GLU A 178 5.64 -28.40 -4.33
N TRP A 179 4.46 -27.77 -4.31
CA TRP A 179 4.09 -26.75 -3.32
C TRP A 179 4.24 -27.27 -1.89
N ARG A 180 3.65 -28.45 -1.61
CA ARG A 180 3.72 -29.06 -0.29
C ARG A 180 5.17 -29.33 0.13
N ALA A 181 5.98 -29.88 -0.78
CA ALA A 181 7.38 -30.17 -0.51
C ALA A 181 8.21 -28.90 -0.28
N GLU A 182 7.88 -27.79 -0.95
CA GLU A 182 8.54 -26.52 -0.69
C GLU A 182 8.19 -25.99 0.71
N VAL A 183 6.91 -25.96 1.09
CA VAL A 183 6.48 -25.56 2.44
C VAL A 183 7.09 -26.46 3.51
N GLU A 184 7.18 -27.77 3.27
CA GLU A 184 7.77 -28.74 4.20
C GLU A 184 9.24 -28.44 4.51
N LYS A 185 10.02 -27.92 3.55
CA LYS A 185 11.41 -27.49 3.80
C LYS A 185 11.47 -26.37 4.82
N TRP A 186 10.63 -25.34 4.65
CA TRP A 186 10.57 -24.19 5.54
C TRP A 186 10.14 -24.59 6.94
N VAL A 187 9.07 -25.39 7.04
CA VAL A 187 8.58 -25.96 8.30
C VAL A 187 9.68 -26.75 9.00
N THR A 188 10.42 -27.58 8.26
CA THR A 188 11.54 -28.36 8.83
C THR A 188 12.61 -27.45 9.41
N TRP A 189 13.08 -26.43 8.67
CA TRP A 189 14.09 -25.50 9.19
C TRP A 189 13.64 -24.76 10.45
N ILE A 190 12.37 -24.36 10.49
CA ILE A 190 11.78 -23.67 11.64
C ILE A 190 11.72 -24.60 12.86
N GLN A 191 11.15 -25.80 12.69
CA GLN A 191 10.96 -26.76 13.79
C GLN A 191 12.26 -27.38 14.30
N GLU A 192 13.25 -27.59 13.44
CA GLU A 192 14.59 -28.05 13.86
C GLU A 192 15.25 -27.05 14.82
N ALA A 193 14.98 -25.75 14.64
CA ALA A 193 15.52 -24.68 15.47
C ALA A 193 14.65 -24.37 16.69
N ASN A 194 13.33 -24.49 16.56
CA ASN A 194 12.38 -24.29 17.65
C ASN A 194 11.20 -25.27 17.52
N PRO A 195 11.23 -26.44 18.20
CA PRO A 195 10.19 -27.46 18.07
C PRO A 195 8.81 -27.06 18.60
N GLU A 196 8.73 -26.02 19.43
CA GLU A 196 7.49 -25.56 20.08
C GLU A 196 6.89 -24.33 19.39
N ILE A 197 7.53 -23.80 18.34
CA ILE A 197 7.01 -22.63 17.63
C ILE A 197 5.76 -22.99 16.83
N GLU A 198 4.75 -22.14 16.92
CA GLU A 198 3.54 -22.25 16.12
C GLU A 198 3.80 -21.72 14.70
N ILE A 199 3.42 -22.46 13.67
CA ILE A 199 3.71 -22.11 12.28
C ILE A 199 2.41 -21.78 11.55
N TRP A 200 2.33 -20.54 11.10
CA TRP A 200 1.30 -20.05 10.22
C TRP A 200 1.87 -19.81 8.82
N ILE A 201 1.03 -19.92 7.80
CA ILE A 201 1.40 -19.56 6.43
C ILE A 201 0.39 -18.59 5.84
N GLN A 202 0.90 -17.51 5.26
CA GLN A 202 0.12 -16.54 4.53
C GLN A 202 -0.10 -17.02 3.08
N LEU A 203 -1.37 -17.07 2.67
CA LEU A 203 -1.81 -17.33 1.31
C LEU A 203 -2.57 -16.11 0.77
N ALA A 204 -2.36 -15.79 -0.50
CA ALA A 204 -3.14 -14.79 -1.22
C ALA A 204 -4.38 -15.42 -1.86
N LEU A 205 -5.44 -14.62 -1.98
CA LEU A 205 -6.62 -14.94 -2.80
C LEU A 205 -6.33 -14.95 -4.32
N HIS A 206 -5.14 -14.55 -4.77
CA HIS A 206 -4.82 -14.37 -6.18
C HIS A 206 -4.73 -15.66 -7.01
N ARG A 207 -5.15 -15.60 -8.27
CA ARG A 207 -4.70 -16.55 -9.30
C ARG A 207 -3.29 -16.20 -9.73
N ILE A 208 -2.38 -17.13 -9.46
CA ILE A 208 -1.03 -17.15 -10.01
C ILE A 208 -1.12 -17.36 -11.51
N PRO A 209 -0.41 -16.59 -12.32
CA PRO A 209 -0.50 -16.79 -13.75
C PRO A 209 0.16 -18.10 -14.18
N ALA A 210 -0.65 -19.12 -14.41
CA ALA A 210 -0.22 -20.39 -14.98
C ALA A 210 -0.04 -20.32 -16.51
N GLY A 211 0.39 -19.18 -17.07
CA GLY A 211 0.44 -18.95 -18.51
C GLY A 211 1.34 -17.81 -18.96
N ALA A 212 1.76 -17.86 -20.23
CA ALA A 212 2.46 -16.76 -20.88
C ALA A 212 1.52 -15.55 -21.04
N PRO A 213 2.06 -14.31 -21.05
CA PRO A 213 1.29 -13.07 -21.22
C PRO A 213 0.28 -13.14 -22.39
N PRO A 214 -0.86 -12.43 -22.30
CA PRO A 214 -1.19 -11.40 -21.31
C PRO A 214 -1.88 -11.98 -20.06
N TRP A 215 -1.55 -11.40 -18.90
CA TRP A 215 -1.99 -11.79 -17.57
C TRP A 215 -3.48 -11.48 -17.31
N GLU A 216 -4.37 -12.00 -18.15
CA GLU A 216 -5.77 -11.54 -18.27
C GLU A 216 -6.74 -12.05 -17.18
N ASP A 217 -6.33 -12.92 -16.26
CA ASP A 217 -7.21 -13.45 -15.20
C ASP A 217 -6.60 -13.30 -13.79
N ASN A 218 -6.35 -12.06 -13.35
CA ASN A 218 -5.94 -11.72 -11.97
C ASN A 218 -7.16 -11.57 -11.05
N TYR A 219 -8.06 -12.55 -11.02
CA TYR A 219 -9.24 -12.51 -10.14
C TYR A 219 -8.98 -13.23 -8.81
N PRO A 220 -9.52 -12.73 -7.68
CA PRO A 220 -9.48 -13.45 -6.41
C PRO A 220 -10.24 -14.77 -6.52
N SER A 221 -9.78 -15.80 -5.82
CA SER A 221 -10.41 -17.11 -5.79
C SER A 221 -10.24 -17.78 -4.42
N ALA A 222 -11.33 -17.82 -3.67
CA ALA A 222 -11.49 -18.58 -2.44
C ALA A 222 -11.15 -20.06 -2.67
N THR A 223 -11.68 -20.64 -3.76
CA THR A 223 -11.50 -22.05 -4.09
C THR A 223 -10.02 -22.37 -4.27
N LEU A 224 -9.28 -21.55 -5.02
CA LEU A 224 -7.85 -21.78 -5.23
C LEU A 224 -7.04 -21.62 -3.93
N ALA A 225 -7.33 -20.59 -3.12
CA ALA A 225 -6.69 -20.41 -1.82
C ALA A 225 -6.94 -21.61 -0.89
N LEU A 226 -8.15 -22.18 -0.93
CA LEU A 226 -8.49 -23.39 -0.18
C LEU A 226 -7.84 -24.65 -0.74
N GLU A 227 -7.64 -24.77 -2.05
CA GLU A 227 -6.85 -25.86 -2.63
C GLU A 227 -5.41 -25.84 -2.10
N TYR A 228 -4.78 -24.66 -2.03
CA TYR A 228 -3.46 -24.51 -1.40
C TYR A 228 -3.48 -24.95 0.06
N ARG A 229 -4.47 -24.49 0.84
CA ARG A 229 -4.65 -24.89 2.24
C ARG A 229 -4.78 -26.40 2.37
N GLU A 230 -5.60 -27.05 1.57
CA GLU A 230 -5.82 -28.51 1.63
C GLU A 230 -4.53 -29.29 1.47
N TRP A 231 -3.63 -28.87 0.57
CA TRP A 231 -2.31 -29.47 0.43
C TRP A 231 -1.42 -29.38 1.67
N LEU A 232 -1.71 -28.46 2.60
CA LEU A 232 -0.93 -28.23 3.81
C LEU A 232 -1.55 -28.88 5.05
N VAL A 233 -2.89 -28.91 5.15
CA VAL A 233 -3.59 -29.32 6.37
C VAL A 233 -4.36 -30.65 6.25
N ASN A 234 -4.60 -31.16 5.04
CA ASN A 234 -5.40 -32.36 4.85
C ASN A 234 -4.63 -33.64 5.26
N PRO A 235 -5.13 -34.41 6.25
CA PRO A 235 -4.44 -35.60 6.76
C PRO A 235 -4.32 -36.73 5.73
N GLU A 236 -5.13 -36.74 4.66
CA GLU A 236 -5.03 -37.72 3.58
C GLU A 236 -3.81 -37.48 2.68
N LEU A 237 -3.30 -36.26 2.64
CA LEU A 237 -2.12 -35.86 1.86
C LEU A 237 -0.81 -35.95 2.67
N GLY A 238 -0.91 -36.23 3.98
CA GLY A 238 0.18 -36.36 4.92
C GLY A 238 -0.14 -35.67 6.26
N PRO A 239 0.76 -35.72 7.25
CA PRO A 239 0.60 -34.94 8.48
C PRO A 239 0.42 -33.45 8.17
N PRO A 240 -0.45 -32.71 8.89
CA PRO A 240 -0.53 -31.26 8.74
C PRO A 240 0.85 -30.61 8.90
N LEU A 241 1.20 -29.71 8.00
CA LEU A 241 2.52 -29.03 8.00
C LEU A 241 2.54 -27.75 8.82
N VAL A 242 1.38 -27.11 8.99
CA VAL A 242 1.22 -25.80 9.62
C VAL A 242 0.07 -25.84 10.62
N ASP A 243 0.16 -25.02 11.66
CA ASP A 243 -0.88 -24.88 12.69
C ASP A 243 -2.04 -23.99 12.21
N GLY A 244 -1.74 -23.03 11.34
CA GLY A 244 -2.73 -22.10 10.81
C GLY A 244 -2.43 -21.59 9.40
N VAL A 245 -3.48 -21.05 8.76
CA VAL A 245 -3.40 -20.42 7.45
C VAL A 245 -4.00 -19.02 7.53
N PHE A 246 -3.22 -18.01 7.14
CA PHE A 246 -3.64 -16.62 7.07
C PHE A 246 -3.98 -16.27 5.61
N ILE A 247 -5.27 -16.12 5.29
CA ILE A 247 -5.72 -15.77 3.94
C ILE A 247 -5.78 -14.26 3.80
N SER A 248 -5.23 -13.76 2.71
CA SER A 248 -4.96 -12.34 2.51
C SER A 248 -5.33 -11.87 1.11
N SER A 249 -5.80 -10.64 0.98
CA SER A 249 -6.07 -9.97 -0.31
C SER A 249 -4.86 -9.16 -0.84
N ILE A 250 -3.72 -9.18 -0.13
CA ILE A 250 -2.78 -8.04 -0.02
C ILE A 250 -2.09 -7.53 -1.31
N TYR A 251 -2.15 -8.18 -2.48
CA TYR A 251 -1.33 -7.71 -3.65
C TYR A 251 -2.10 -7.48 -4.96
N SER A 252 -3.34 -7.05 -4.82
CA SER A 252 -4.25 -6.86 -5.93
C SER A 252 -4.15 -5.53 -6.66
N TRP A 253 -3.23 -5.41 -7.61
CA TRP A 253 -3.28 -4.31 -8.57
C TRP A 253 -4.19 -4.63 -9.76
N PRO A 254 -5.13 -3.73 -10.10
CA PRO A 254 -6.22 -3.30 -9.23
C PRO A 254 -7.35 -4.36 -9.22
N ILE A 255 -7.68 -4.89 -8.05
CA ILE A 255 -8.91 -5.71 -7.90
C ILE A 255 -9.99 -4.86 -7.25
N ASP A 256 -11.22 -5.05 -7.73
CA ASP A 256 -12.41 -4.48 -7.11
C ASP A 256 -12.52 -4.95 -5.66
N PRO A 257 -12.48 -4.03 -4.65
CA PRO A 257 -12.59 -4.39 -3.24
C PRO A 257 -13.79 -5.28 -2.94
N VAL A 258 -14.92 -5.08 -3.63
CA VAL A 258 -16.13 -5.89 -3.45
C VAL A 258 -15.86 -7.36 -3.79
N VAL A 259 -15.13 -7.62 -4.88
CA VAL A 259 -14.82 -8.99 -5.32
C VAL A 259 -13.82 -9.66 -4.37
N ALA A 260 -12.87 -8.89 -3.83
CA ALA A 260 -11.94 -9.39 -2.83
C ALA A 260 -12.67 -9.81 -1.54
N ASP A 261 -13.65 -9.01 -1.11
CA ASP A 261 -14.47 -9.27 0.08
C ASP A 261 -15.39 -10.47 -0.11
N GLU A 262 -16.08 -10.56 -1.26
CA GLU A 262 -16.93 -11.70 -1.59
C GLU A 262 -16.15 -13.02 -1.60
N GLU A 263 -14.93 -13.03 -2.15
CA GLU A 263 -14.09 -14.23 -2.15
C GLU A 263 -13.45 -14.50 -0.78
N LEU A 264 -13.17 -13.47 0.03
CA LEU A 264 -12.73 -13.66 1.42
C LEU A 264 -13.84 -14.31 2.26
N GLU A 265 -15.06 -13.76 2.20
CA GLU A 265 -16.23 -14.35 2.87
C GLU A 265 -16.43 -15.81 2.43
N LYS A 266 -16.40 -16.04 1.12
CA LYS A 266 -16.54 -17.38 0.55
C LYS A 266 -15.45 -18.32 1.06
N ALA A 267 -14.20 -17.86 1.21
CA ALA A 267 -13.13 -18.68 1.77
C ALA A 267 -13.42 -19.10 3.22
N PHE A 268 -13.89 -18.18 4.07
CA PHE A 268 -14.28 -18.48 5.45
C PHE A 268 -15.44 -19.48 5.53
N ARG A 269 -16.49 -19.25 4.74
CA ARG A 269 -17.64 -20.16 4.68
C ARG A 269 -17.24 -21.55 4.22
N LEU A 270 -16.54 -21.66 3.10
CA LEU A 270 -16.10 -22.94 2.54
C LEU A 270 -15.17 -23.70 3.50
N ALA A 271 -14.25 -23.01 4.17
CA ALA A 271 -13.31 -23.63 5.11
C ALA A 271 -14.01 -24.22 6.35
N CYS A 272 -15.09 -23.61 6.81
CA CYS A 272 -15.76 -23.96 8.06
C CYS A 272 -17.03 -24.80 7.87
N GLU A 273 -17.76 -24.60 6.76
CA GLU A 273 -19.05 -25.24 6.46
C GLU A 273 -18.89 -26.47 5.53
N GLY A 274 -17.77 -26.60 4.80
CA GLY A 274 -17.34 -27.83 4.14
C GLY A 274 -17.85 -28.09 2.71
N ASP A 275 -18.58 -27.16 2.09
CA ASP A 275 -19.14 -27.34 0.73
C ASP A 275 -18.20 -26.84 -0.38
N LEU A 276 -17.04 -27.47 -0.60
CA LEU A 276 -16.26 -27.19 -1.81
C LEU A 276 -17.09 -27.57 -3.05
N PRO A 277 -17.39 -26.64 -3.99
CA PRO A 277 -18.11 -26.99 -5.20
C PRO A 277 -17.31 -27.97 -6.05
N ASP A 278 -18.00 -28.96 -6.62
CA ASP A 278 -17.42 -29.96 -7.52
C ASP A 278 -16.61 -29.30 -8.65
N ARG A 279 -15.44 -29.88 -8.97
CA ARG A 279 -14.49 -29.42 -9.98
C ARG A 279 -15.17 -29.00 -11.30
N PRO A 280 -14.78 -27.87 -11.92
CA PRO A 280 -15.05 -27.62 -13.33
C PRO A 280 -14.18 -28.58 -14.16
N GLY A 281 -14.69 -29.78 -14.45
CA GLY A 281 -13.97 -30.77 -15.26
C GLY A 281 -14.60 -32.16 -15.34
N ASP A 282 -15.45 -32.54 -14.38
CA ASP A 282 -15.97 -33.91 -14.28
C ASP A 282 -17.41 -34.11 -14.83
N ALA A 283 -17.90 -33.18 -15.66
CA ALA A 283 -19.20 -33.34 -16.33
C ALA A 283 -19.10 -34.23 -17.58
N LYS A 284 -19.69 -35.44 -17.50
CA LYS A 284 -19.91 -36.36 -18.64
C LYS A 284 -20.63 -35.68 -19.81
N PRO A 285 -20.33 -36.06 -21.06
CA PRO A 285 -20.87 -35.39 -22.24
C PRO A 285 -22.35 -35.76 -22.45
N GLN A 286 -23.23 -34.76 -22.45
CA GLN A 286 -24.57 -34.90 -23.02
C GLN A 286 -24.93 -33.70 -23.90
N GLY A 287 -25.16 -34.00 -25.17
CA GLY A 287 -26.33 -33.51 -25.91
C GLY A 287 -26.33 -32.05 -26.32
N SER A 288 -25.68 -31.76 -27.45
CA SER A 288 -25.99 -30.62 -28.32
C SER A 288 -27.49 -30.53 -28.63
N THR A 289 -28.08 -29.35 -28.41
CA THR A 289 -29.12 -28.78 -29.28
C THR A 289 -29.04 -27.26 -29.24
N VAL A 290 -28.68 -26.71 -30.40
CA VAL A 290 -28.65 -25.28 -30.73
C VAL A 290 -30.02 -24.84 -31.25
N GLN A 291 -30.38 -23.58 -31.00
CA GLN A 291 -31.15 -22.61 -31.82
C GLN A 291 -32.31 -21.91 -31.06
N PRO A 292 -32.81 -20.73 -31.53
CA PRO A 292 -32.06 -19.50 -31.85
C PRO A 292 -32.83 -18.19 -31.49
N ASP A 293 -32.18 -17.05 -31.73
CA ASP A 293 -32.74 -15.77 -32.21
C ASP A 293 -33.55 -14.86 -31.26
N VAL A 294 -33.25 -13.55 -31.25
CA VAL A 294 -34.00 -12.49 -31.94
C VAL A 294 -33.51 -11.09 -31.46
N SER A 295 -33.22 -10.27 -32.45
CA SER A 295 -32.97 -8.82 -32.47
C SER A 295 -33.96 -7.93 -31.69
N GLY A 296 -33.48 -6.77 -31.21
CA GLY A 296 -34.33 -5.65 -30.82
C GLY A 296 -33.57 -4.34 -30.68
N ASP A 297 -33.74 -3.46 -31.67
CA ASP A 297 -33.31 -2.05 -31.66
C ASP A 297 -33.97 -1.24 -30.53
N ALA A 298 -33.25 -0.30 -29.92
CA ALA A 298 -33.85 0.82 -29.21
C ALA A 298 -33.04 2.12 -29.38
N GLN A 299 -33.78 3.15 -29.79
CA GLN A 299 -33.43 4.49 -30.22
C GLN A 299 -32.71 5.36 -29.16
N LEU A 300 -31.77 6.18 -29.62
CA LEU A 300 -31.21 7.35 -28.92
C LEU A 300 -31.97 8.61 -29.36
N GLU A 301 -32.61 9.31 -28.43
CA GLU A 301 -33.12 10.68 -28.64
C GLU A 301 -32.62 11.64 -27.55
N ASP A 302 -32.32 12.86 -28.02
CA ASP A 302 -32.33 14.17 -27.36
C ASP A 302 -31.29 14.55 -26.27
N SER A 303 -30.24 15.23 -26.73
CA SER A 303 -29.51 16.25 -25.95
C SER A 303 -29.87 17.66 -26.45
N PRO A 304 -30.27 18.60 -25.58
CA PRO A 304 -30.43 19.99 -25.96
C PRO A 304 -29.11 20.75 -25.86
N VAL A 305 -28.74 21.36 -26.98
CA VAL A 305 -27.75 22.43 -27.14
C VAL A 305 -28.21 23.70 -26.42
N LEU A 306 -27.26 24.50 -25.90
CA LEU A 306 -27.13 25.99 -25.95
C LEU A 306 -26.19 26.49 -24.82
N PRO A 307 -25.63 27.73 -24.86
CA PRO A 307 -24.83 28.38 -25.90
C PRO A 307 -23.51 28.98 -25.35
N ALA A 308 -22.60 29.35 -26.26
CA ALA A 308 -21.39 30.12 -25.95
C ALA A 308 -21.69 31.53 -25.41
N ARG A 309 -20.92 32.02 -24.41
CA ARG A 309 -20.50 33.44 -24.30
C ARG A 309 -19.47 33.77 -23.19
N SER A 310 -18.45 34.49 -23.66
CA SER A 310 -17.74 35.64 -23.08
C SER A 310 -16.83 35.48 -21.86
N SER A 311 -15.55 35.66 -22.17
CA SER A 311 -14.46 36.14 -21.32
C SER A 311 -14.81 37.43 -20.56
N GLY A 312 -14.85 37.33 -19.23
CA GLY A 312 -14.86 38.48 -18.33
C GLY A 312 -13.95 38.15 -17.14
N LYS A 313 -12.73 38.71 -17.15
CA LYS A 313 -11.87 38.70 -15.96
C LYS A 313 -12.55 39.53 -14.88
N THR A 314 -13.07 38.86 -13.86
CA THR A 314 -13.61 39.52 -12.67
C THR A 314 -12.61 39.30 -11.55
N GLN A 315 -11.84 40.35 -11.26
CA GLN A 315 -10.86 40.39 -10.18
C GLN A 315 -11.63 40.52 -8.87
N ALA A 316 -11.83 39.42 -8.15
CA ALA A 316 -12.39 39.43 -6.80
C ALA A 316 -11.24 39.31 -5.80
N ALA A 317 -11.19 40.27 -4.88
CA ALA A 317 -10.17 40.38 -3.84
C ALA A 317 -10.27 39.20 -2.86
N LEU A 318 -9.25 38.34 -2.82
CA LEU A 318 -9.07 37.32 -1.81
C LEU A 318 -8.09 37.80 -0.73
N THR A 319 -8.54 37.62 0.50
CA THR A 319 -7.93 37.93 1.79
C THR A 319 -6.51 37.38 1.94
N GLN A 320 -5.55 38.26 2.23
CA GLN A 320 -4.19 37.89 2.64
C GLN A 320 -4.21 37.28 4.05
N SER A 321 -4.06 35.97 4.16
CA SER A 321 -3.56 35.31 5.36
C SER A 321 -2.10 34.93 5.15
N GLY A 322 -1.21 35.30 6.08
CA GLY A 322 0.05 34.58 6.32
C GLY A 322 1.12 34.54 5.23
N GLY A 323 1.01 35.29 4.12
CA GLY A 323 2.00 35.25 3.04
C GLY A 323 1.59 34.42 1.82
N ILE A 324 0.37 33.89 1.80
CA ILE A 324 -0.22 33.19 0.65
C ILE A 324 -0.79 34.19 -0.36
N SER A 325 -0.43 34.06 -1.64
CA SER A 325 -0.95 34.88 -2.74
C SER A 325 -1.38 34.01 -3.92
N LEU A 326 -2.48 34.39 -4.59
CA LEU A 326 -2.95 33.72 -5.81
C LEU A 326 -2.04 34.11 -6.98
N VAL A 327 -1.52 33.11 -7.68
CA VAL A 327 -0.60 33.25 -8.82
C VAL A 327 -1.37 33.14 -10.14
N GLU A 328 -2.17 32.08 -10.28
CA GLU A 328 -2.87 31.74 -11.52
C GLU A 328 -4.20 31.06 -11.21
N GLU A 329 -5.24 31.30 -12.00
CA GLU A 329 -6.47 30.53 -11.94
C GLU A 329 -7.11 30.41 -13.33
N GLY A 330 -7.90 29.35 -13.53
CA GLY A 330 -8.58 29.14 -14.79
C GLY A 330 -9.32 27.82 -14.87
N TRP A 331 -9.99 27.61 -15.99
CA TRP A 331 -10.55 26.31 -16.34
C TRP A 331 -9.50 25.47 -17.07
N THR A 332 -9.49 24.17 -16.79
CA THR A 332 -8.62 23.23 -17.50
C THR A 332 -9.05 22.96 -18.93
N ASP A 333 -10.29 23.31 -19.28
CA ASP A 333 -10.87 23.18 -20.63
C ASP A 333 -10.06 23.90 -21.72
N ASP A 334 -9.46 25.04 -21.37
CA ASP A 334 -8.67 25.87 -22.29
C ASP A 334 -7.15 25.73 -22.04
N LEU A 335 -6.74 24.80 -21.17
CA LEU A 335 -5.36 24.69 -20.72
C LEU A 335 -4.53 23.78 -21.63
N SER A 336 -3.54 24.35 -22.31
CA SER A 336 -2.50 23.60 -23.01
C SER A 336 -1.27 23.48 -22.13
N VAL A 337 -0.84 22.26 -21.84
CA VAL A 337 0.41 21.96 -21.13
C VAL A 337 1.24 21.02 -21.98
N ASP A 338 2.50 21.37 -22.22
CA ASP A 338 3.38 20.63 -23.12
C ASP A 338 3.54 19.17 -22.68
N GLY A 339 3.25 18.25 -23.60
CA GLY A 339 3.44 16.81 -23.40
C GLY A 339 2.39 16.11 -22.54
N ILE A 340 1.29 16.78 -22.16
CA ILE A 340 0.17 16.14 -21.44
C ILE A 340 -1.18 16.47 -22.09
N THR A 341 -2.08 15.49 -22.14
CA THR A 341 -3.50 15.73 -22.41
C THR A 341 -4.17 16.13 -21.11
N VAL A 342 -4.65 17.37 -21.00
CA VAL A 342 -5.33 17.89 -19.81
C VAL A 342 -6.81 17.52 -19.85
N LEU A 343 -7.32 16.94 -18.76
CA LEU A 343 -8.74 16.66 -18.57
C LEU A 343 -9.52 17.97 -18.36
N PRO A 344 -10.61 18.19 -19.12
CA PRO A 344 -11.45 19.37 -18.97
C PRO A 344 -12.31 19.33 -17.70
N GLY A 345 -12.91 20.46 -17.35
CA GLY A 345 -13.95 20.56 -16.31
C GLY A 345 -13.43 20.77 -14.89
N TYR A 346 -12.18 21.15 -14.70
CA TYR A 346 -11.65 21.60 -13.41
C TYR A 346 -11.39 23.10 -13.43
N TYR A 347 -11.81 23.77 -12.38
CA TYR A 347 -11.33 25.11 -12.07
C TYR A 347 -10.13 25.00 -11.15
N TYR A 348 -8.96 25.43 -11.61
CA TYR A 348 -7.74 25.42 -10.83
C TYR A 348 -7.43 26.83 -10.29
N ARG A 349 -6.85 26.87 -9.09
CA ARG A 349 -6.26 28.07 -8.47
C ARG A 349 -4.89 27.69 -7.93
N LEU A 350 -3.84 28.29 -8.46
CA LEU A 350 -2.46 28.10 -8.04
C LEU A 350 -2.06 29.26 -7.13
N TYR A 351 -1.55 28.93 -5.96
CA TYR A 351 -1.13 29.86 -4.93
C TYR A 351 0.37 29.70 -4.66
N GLU A 352 0.99 30.76 -4.15
CA GLU A 352 2.35 30.77 -3.64
C GLU A 352 2.36 31.22 -2.18
N ASN A 353 3.12 30.55 -1.32
CA ASN A 353 3.35 30.95 0.07
C ASN A 353 4.76 31.51 0.26
N SER A 354 4.86 32.84 0.29
CA SER A 354 6.11 33.58 0.48
C SER A 354 6.81 33.34 1.83
N SER A 355 6.13 32.73 2.80
CA SER A 355 6.71 32.37 4.10
C SER A 355 7.63 31.16 4.03
N TYR A 356 7.56 30.35 2.96
CA TYR A 356 8.35 29.12 2.82
C TYR A 356 9.14 29.10 1.50
N PRO A 357 10.45 29.35 1.52
CA PRO A 357 11.30 29.30 0.32
C PRO A 357 11.47 27.85 -0.19
N CYS A 358 11.72 27.73 -1.50
CA CYS A 358 11.62 26.47 -2.25
C CYS A 358 12.50 26.47 -3.52
N GLY A 359 13.26 25.38 -3.74
CA GLY A 359 14.00 25.19 -4.99
C GLY A 359 15.13 26.20 -5.24
N ALA A 360 15.46 26.46 -6.51
CA ALA A 360 16.57 27.34 -6.88
C ALA A 360 16.31 28.82 -6.51
N GLU A 361 15.13 29.36 -6.80
CA GLU A 361 14.80 30.79 -6.69
C GLU A 361 13.32 31.08 -6.30
N GLY A 362 12.56 30.10 -5.79
CA GLY A 362 11.10 30.21 -5.59
C GLY A 362 10.60 30.04 -4.15
N HIS A 363 9.28 30.01 -4.00
CA HIS A 363 8.58 29.66 -2.76
C HIS A 363 7.66 28.46 -2.95
N HIS A 364 7.21 27.85 -1.85
CA HIS A 364 6.26 26.76 -1.92
C HIS A 364 4.97 27.22 -2.60
N GLN A 365 4.55 26.50 -3.62
CA GLN A 365 3.28 26.69 -4.30
C GLN A 365 2.29 25.58 -3.95
N PHE A 366 1.01 25.81 -4.16
CA PHE A 366 0.00 24.75 -4.11
C PHE A 366 -1.12 25.05 -5.09
N MET A 367 -1.72 24.02 -5.66
CA MET A 367 -2.85 24.12 -6.55
C MET A 367 -4.11 23.58 -5.89
N VAL A 368 -5.22 24.27 -6.09
CA VAL A 368 -6.54 23.86 -5.68
C VAL A 368 -7.35 23.56 -6.91
N LEU A 369 -7.88 22.34 -7.04
CA LEU A 369 -8.81 21.96 -8.09
C LEU A 369 -10.23 21.87 -7.53
N ASP A 370 -11.17 22.43 -8.27
CA ASP A 370 -12.57 22.50 -7.90
C ASP A 370 -13.45 22.28 -9.13
N SER A 371 -14.71 21.91 -8.93
CA SER A 371 -15.74 21.94 -9.99
C SER A 371 -16.46 23.29 -10.09
N SER A 372 -16.05 24.28 -9.30
CA SER A 372 -16.62 25.64 -9.29
C SER A 372 -15.53 26.71 -9.16
N PRO A 373 -15.69 27.87 -9.82
CA PRO A 373 -14.82 29.02 -9.62
C PRO A 373 -15.08 29.74 -8.29
N ASN A 374 -16.16 29.41 -7.57
CA ASN A 374 -16.48 30.04 -6.30
C ASN A 374 -15.78 29.32 -5.13
N PRO A 375 -14.75 29.92 -4.50
CA PRO A 375 -14.04 29.29 -3.39
C PRO A 375 -14.91 29.12 -2.14
N ASP A 376 -15.98 29.90 -1.98
CA ASP A 376 -16.85 29.92 -0.78
C ASP A 376 -17.81 28.73 -0.71
N VAL A 377 -17.90 27.93 -1.79
CA VAL A 377 -18.73 26.72 -1.79
C VAL A 377 -18.09 25.71 -0.85
N LYS A 378 -18.79 25.39 0.24
CA LYS A 378 -18.36 24.38 1.21
C LYS A 378 -18.28 23.02 0.55
N LYS A 379 -17.10 22.41 0.61
CA LYS A 379 -16.78 21.09 0.08
C LYS A 379 -15.84 20.36 1.02
N HIS A 380 -15.84 19.04 0.95
CA HIS A 380 -14.81 18.24 1.60
C HIS A 380 -13.46 18.49 0.92
N LEU A 381 -12.38 18.49 1.69
CA LEU A 381 -11.03 18.70 1.16
C LEU A 381 -10.31 17.37 1.03
N PHE A 382 -9.81 17.07 -0.17
CA PHE A 382 -8.93 15.94 -0.44
C PHE A 382 -7.54 16.46 -0.78
N ALA A 383 -6.51 16.08 -0.03
CA ALA A 383 -5.14 16.47 -0.32
C ALA A 383 -4.45 15.38 -1.16
N LYS A 384 -4.04 15.72 -2.39
CA LYS A 384 -3.27 14.84 -3.29
C LYS A 384 -1.81 15.28 -3.26
N PHE A 385 -0.96 14.47 -2.65
CA PHE A 385 0.48 14.73 -2.54
C PHE A 385 1.22 14.18 -3.76
N LEU A 386 2.09 14.99 -4.38
CA LEU A 386 2.68 14.66 -5.68
C LEU A 386 4.04 13.94 -5.63
N GLY A 387 4.62 13.73 -4.44
CA GLY A 387 6.03 13.35 -4.33
C GLY A 387 6.97 14.47 -4.84
N GLY A 388 8.22 14.52 -4.35
CA GLY A 388 9.19 15.59 -4.68
C GLY A 388 10.39 15.10 -5.50
N ALA A 389 11.05 16.04 -6.22
CA ALA A 389 12.49 16.07 -6.55
C ALA A 389 12.84 17.01 -7.75
N VAL A 390 12.68 18.34 -7.60
CA VAL A 390 13.19 19.32 -8.59
C VAL A 390 14.69 19.64 -8.42
N GLY A 391 15.32 19.18 -7.34
CA GLY A 391 16.73 19.36 -6.99
C GLY A 391 16.91 20.01 -5.62
N PHE A 392 18.14 20.05 -5.11
CA PHE A 392 18.47 20.68 -3.81
C PHE A 392 19.79 21.45 -3.89
N TRP A 393 19.98 22.43 -3.02
CA TRP A 393 21.26 23.12 -2.88
C TRP A 393 22.16 22.35 -1.90
N TYR A 394 23.46 22.27 -2.19
CA TYR A 394 24.46 21.70 -1.29
C TYR A 394 25.78 22.47 -1.38
N TYR A 395 26.68 22.24 -0.42
CA TYR A 395 28.06 22.71 -0.50
C TYR A 395 28.95 21.59 -1.06
N ASP A 396 29.68 21.88 -2.13
CA ASP A 396 30.66 20.93 -2.67
C ASP A 396 31.87 20.78 -1.73
N ALA A 397 32.78 19.86 -2.07
CA ALA A 397 34.00 19.62 -1.29
C ALA A 397 34.93 20.85 -1.17
N ALA A 398 34.69 21.91 -1.96
CA ALA A 398 35.40 23.18 -1.91
C ALA A 398 34.59 24.29 -1.21
N SER A 399 33.49 23.93 -0.53
CA SER A 399 32.56 24.85 0.14
C SER A 399 31.94 25.90 -0.79
N ASN A 400 31.85 25.60 -2.09
CA ASN A 400 31.05 26.40 -3.00
C ASN A 400 29.59 25.96 -2.90
N ARG A 401 28.69 26.94 -2.98
CA ARG A 401 27.26 26.65 -3.10
C ARG A 401 26.97 26.13 -4.51
N VAL A 402 26.48 24.89 -4.60
CA VAL A 402 26.16 24.20 -5.85
C VAL A 402 24.72 23.69 -5.78
N TYR A 403 23.96 23.84 -6.86
CA TYR A 403 22.66 23.20 -6.98
C TYR A 403 22.87 21.79 -7.53
N TYR A 404 22.33 20.77 -6.86
CA TYR A 404 22.21 19.42 -7.38
C TYR A 404 20.85 19.31 -8.09
N PRO A 405 20.78 19.54 -9.42
CA PRO A 405 19.57 19.27 -10.15
C PRO A 405 19.35 17.76 -10.18
N GLN A 406 18.10 17.32 -10.15
CA GLN A 406 17.82 15.95 -10.59
C GLN A 406 18.24 15.84 -12.06
N GLU A 407 19.13 14.90 -12.41
CA GLU A 407 19.74 14.84 -13.76
C GLU A 407 18.73 14.67 -14.89
N ASN A 408 17.51 14.20 -14.58
CA ASN A 408 16.39 14.07 -15.51
C ASN A 408 15.56 15.38 -15.64
N ALA A 409 15.85 16.40 -14.82
CA ALA A 409 15.15 17.69 -14.73
C ALA A 409 16.00 18.90 -15.17
N VAL A 410 17.25 18.69 -15.59
CA VAL A 410 18.21 19.76 -15.96
C VAL A 410 17.73 20.61 -17.14
N GLY A 411 16.81 20.08 -17.97
CA GLY A 411 16.25 20.79 -19.11
C GLY A 411 15.12 21.79 -18.82
N LEU A 412 14.57 21.84 -17.59
CA LEU A 412 13.31 22.54 -17.28
C LEU A 412 13.33 23.30 -15.94
N LEU A 413 14.42 23.99 -15.62
CA LEU A 413 14.64 24.68 -14.32
C LEU A 413 13.86 26.00 -14.16
N ASN A 414 12.53 26.01 -14.30
CA ASN A 414 11.72 27.20 -14.00
C ASN A 414 10.35 26.85 -13.38
N GLU A 415 9.66 27.86 -12.84
CA GLU A 415 8.28 27.83 -12.30
C GLU A 415 7.30 27.03 -13.19
N SER A 416 7.55 27.00 -14.51
CA SER A 416 6.79 26.21 -15.49
C SER A 416 6.84 24.70 -15.20
N LEU A 417 7.94 24.14 -14.68
CA LEU A 417 8.05 22.71 -14.40
C LEU A 417 7.19 22.31 -13.20
N ASN A 418 7.24 23.06 -12.09
CA ASN A 418 6.40 22.79 -10.92
C ASN A 418 4.92 22.87 -11.29
N ARG A 419 4.56 23.93 -12.04
CA ARG A 419 3.24 24.10 -12.64
C ARG A 419 2.85 22.91 -13.54
N ASN A 420 3.73 22.48 -14.44
CA ASN A 420 3.45 21.36 -15.35
C ASN A 420 3.33 20.02 -14.61
N TRP A 421 4.10 19.80 -13.54
CA TRP A 421 3.94 18.62 -12.68
C TRP A 421 2.63 18.62 -11.92
N MET A 422 2.21 19.77 -11.38
CA MET A 422 0.90 19.92 -10.76
C MET A 422 -0.22 19.50 -11.73
N PHE A 423 -0.17 20.01 -12.97
CA PHE A 423 -1.16 19.63 -13.98
C PHE A 423 -1.03 18.17 -14.43
N ARG A 424 0.19 17.68 -14.67
CA ARG A 424 0.43 16.29 -15.08
C ARG A 424 -0.14 15.31 -14.08
N THR A 425 0.20 15.49 -12.82
CA THR A 425 -0.19 14.55 -11.76
C THR A 425 -1.66 14.67 -11.35
N SER A 426 -2.29 15.82 -11.59
CA SER A 426 -3.62 16.09 -11.03
C SER A 426 -4.73 16.13 -12.08
N VAL A 427 -4.41 16.48 -13.33
CA VAL A 427 -5.40 16.62 -14.40
C VAL A 427 -4.92 16.07 -15.75
N SER A 428 -3.87 15.28 -15.84
CA SER A 428 -3.58 14.58 -17.11
C SER A 428 -4.41 13.29 -17.25
N GLU A 429 -4.70 12.88 -18.48
CA GLU A 429 -5.33 11.56 -18.74
C GLU A 429 -4.60 10.40 -18.04
N GLU A 430 -3.27 10.46 -17.92
CA GLU A 430 -2.43 9.42 -17.30
C GLU A 430 -2.67 9.27 -15.78
N TYR A 431 -2.91 10.36 -15.05
CA TYR A 431 -2.93 10.38 -13.57
C TYR A 431 -4.23 10.85 -12.95
N ALA A 432 -5.14 11.41 -13.75
CA ALA A 432 -6.40 11.94 -13.30
C ALA A 432 -7.59 11.02 -13.61
N ASP A 433 -7.40 9.98 -14.44
CA ASP A 433 -8.38 8.90 -14.56
C ASP A 433 -8.38 8.07 -13.26
N GLY A 434 -9.57 7.74 -12.75
CA GLY A 434 -9.74 7.17 -11.40
C GLY A 434 -10.06 8.23 -10.34
N VAL A 435 -9.31 8.27 -9.23
CA VAL A 435 -9.67 8.99 -7.98
C VAL A 435 -9.94 10.48 -8.21
N THR A 436 -9.05 11.19 -8.91
CA THR A 436 -9.24 12.63 -9.17
C THR A 436 -10.52 12.91 -9.97
N ARG A 437 -10.79 12.10 -11.00
CA ARG A 437 -12.03 12.15 -11.78
C ARG A 437 -13.27 11.81 -10.96
N MET A 438 -13.25 10.75 -10.15
CA MET A 438 -14.38 10.37 -9.28
C MET A 438 -14.71 11.48 -8.28
N ILE A 439 -13.67 12.08 -7.69
CA ILE A 439 -13.80 13.22 -6.76
C ILE A 439 -14.45 14.42 -7.45
N ARG A 440 -14.06 14.74 -8.69
CA ARG A 440 -14.71 15.78 -9.51
C ARG A 440 -16.19 15.46 -9.76
N GLU A 441 -16.47 14.25 -10.22
CA GLU A 441 -17.81 13.81 -10.62
C GLU A 441 -18.79 13.78 -9.45
N SER A 442 -18.31 13.54 -8.23
CA SER A 442 -19.11 13.67 -7.01
C SER A 442 -19.62 15.11 -6.78
N GLY A 443 -18.85 16.12 -7.20
CA GLY A 443 -19.09 17.53 -6.91
C GLY A 443 -18.96 17.94 -5.43
N GLN A 444 -18.71 16.99 -4.53
CA GLN A 444 -18.70 17.19 -3.07
C GLN A 444 -17.33 17.57 -2.52
N PHE A 445 -16.28 17.41 -3.31
CA PHE A 445 -14.90 17.57 -2.89
C PHE A 445 -14.18 18.66 -3.68
N ARG A 446 -13.14 19.21 -3.05
CA ARG A 446 -12.10 20.05 -3.62
C ARG A 446 -10.77 19.37 -3.40
N ILE A 447 -9.88 19.41 -4.39
CA ILE A 447 -8.58 18.76 -4.31
C ILE A 447 -7.51 19.83 -4.02
N LEU A 448 -6.72 19.64 -2.97
CA LEU A 448 -5.51 20.42 -2.70
C LEU A 448 -4.29 19.63 -3.16
N VAL A 449 -3.39 20.30 -3.86
CA VAL A 449 -2.18 19.74 -4.47
C VAL A 449 -0.98 20.59 -4.04
N PRO A 450 -0.34 20.29 -2.90
CA PRO A 450 0.83 21.04 -2.44
C PRO A 450 2.07 20.70 -3.26
N SER A 451 2.94 21.69 -3.51
CA SER A 451 4.26 21.46 -4.12
C SER A 451 5.28 20.93 -3.12
N TYR A 452 6.18 20.08 -3.62
CA TYR A 452 7.34 19.58 -2.91
C TYR A 452 8.63 20.10 -3.54
N CYS A 453 9.29 20.98 -2.81
CA CYS A 453 10.53 21.64 -3.19
C CYS A 453 11.78 20.82 -2.86
N SER A 454 11.60 19.87 -1.95
CA SER A 454 12.59 18.95 -1.39
C SER A 454 11.89 17.61 -1.14
N HIS A 455 12.69 16.56 -0.94
CA HIS A 455 12.40 15.16 -0.61
C HIS A 455 11.57 14.93 0.69
N ASP A 456 10.73 15.89 1.05
CA ASP A 456 10.18 16.09 2.39
C ASP A 456 8.81 15.44 2.57
N PHE A 457 8.78 14.12 2.64
CA PHE A 457 7.83 13.45 3.53
C PHE A 457 8.50 12.81 4.75
N TYR A 458 9.84 12.92 4.87
CA TYR A 458 10.57 12.28 5.96
C TYR A 458 10.91 13.24 7.13
N HIS A 459 11.15 14.54 6.90
CA HIS A 459 11.57 15.49 7.96
C HIS A 459 11.22 16.96 7.61
N GLY A 460 9.97 17.40 7.86
CA GLY A 460 9.42 18.65 7.29
C GLY A 460 8.90 19.71 8.26
N THR A 461 9.23 19.64 9.55
CA THR A 461 8.77 20.58 10.60
C THR A 461 9.62 21.85 10.72
N GLY A 462 10.39 22.20 9.70
CA GLY A 462 11.34 23.33 9.74
C GLY A 462 12.74 22.97 10.23
N GLU A 463 13.10 21.67 10.23
CA GLU A 463 14.46 21.23 10.55
C GLU A 463 15.44 21.70 9.48
N CYS A 464 16.48 22.39 9.91
CA CYS A 464 17.56 22.83 9.04
C CYS A 464 18.67 21.79 9.08
N ASP A 465 19.04 21.25 7.92
CA ASP A 465 20.17 20.31 7.83
C ASP A 465 21.47 21.11 7.88
N GLU A 466 22.31 20.84 8.89
CA GLU A 466 23.60 21.55 9.05
C GLU A 466 24.60 21.27 7.92
N THR A 467 24.38 20.18 7.18
CA THR A 467 25.23 19.74 6.05
C THR A 467 24.99 20.58 4.80
N ASP A 468 23.75 20.98 4.56
CA ASP A 468 23.36 21.76 3.37
C ASP A 468 22.96 23.21 3.72
N GLY A 469 22.60 23.50 4.97
CA GLY A 469 22.21 24.82 5.47
C GLY A 469 20.75 25.20 5.21
N PHE A 470 19.88 24.26 4.82
CA PHE A 470 18.51 24.53 4.41
C PHE A 470 17.47 23.94 5.35
N CYS A 471 16.42 24.72 5.62
CA CYS A 471 15.29 24.34 6.45
C CYS A 471 14.18 23.70 5.62
N ARG A 472 13.87 22.45 5.94
CA ARG A 472 12.86 21.62 5.29
C ARG A 472 11.49 21.94 5.87
N SER A 473 10.69 22.68 5.12
CA SER A 473 9.41 23.24 5.59
C SER A 473 8.19 22.68 4.85
N GLY A 474 8.36 21.62 4.05
CA GLY A 474 7.31 21.09 3.19
C GLY A 474 6.02 20.70 3.93
N TYR A 475 6.13 20.12 5.12
CA TYR A 475 4.97 19.77 5.93
C TYR A 475 4.25 21.02 6.47
N LEU A 476 4.99 21.99 7.04
CA LEU A 476 4.41 23.24 7.52
C LEU A 476 3.72 24.04 6.40
N ALA A 477 4.36 24.13 5.24
CA ALA A 477 3.79 24.79 4.06
C ALA A 477 2.51 24.09 3.57
N ALA A 478 2.46 22.75 3.60
CA ALA A 478 1.28 21.98 3.23
C ALA A 478 0.13 22.17 4.24
N MET A 479 0.43 22.19 5.54
CA MET A 479 -0.59 22.44 6.58
C MET A 479 -1.18 23.85 6.48
N GLU A 480 -0.36 24.87 6.20
CA GLU A 480 -0.87 26.22 5.99
C GLU A 480 -1.73 26.35 4.71
N ALA A 481 -1.41 25.57 3.68
CA ALA A 481 -2.26 25.46 2.49
C ALA A 481 -3.61 24.78 2.80
N VAL A 482 -3.63 23.75 3.66
CA VAL A 482 -4.87 23.14 4.15
C VAL A 482 -5.73 24.16 4.88
N ASP A 483 -5.15 24.88 5.84
CA ASP A 483 -5.85 25.91 6.61
C ASP A 483 -6.41 27.01 5.71
N HIS A 484 -5.63 27.46 4.72
CA HIS A 484 -6.08 28.48 3.75
C HIS A 484 -7.29 28.02 2.92
N VAL A 485 -7.36 26.74 2.56
CA VAL A 485 -8.44 26.20 1.71
C VAL A 485 -9.69 25.83 2.51
N GLN A 486 -9.54 25.52 3.80
CA GLN A 486 -10.65 25.21 4.71
C GLN A 486 -11.28 26.42 5.37
N ALA A 487 -10.55 27.54 5.50
CA ALA A 487 -11.05 28.81 6.02
C ALA A 487 -12.17 29.40 5.14
#